data_AF-A0A7W1LTI4-F1
#
_entry.id   AF-A0A7W1LTI4-F1
#
_cell.length_a   1.000
_cell.length_b   1.000
_cell.length_c   1.000
_cell.angle_alpha   90.00
_cell.angle_beta   90.00
_cell.angle_gamma   90.00
#
_symmetry.space_group_name_H-M   'P 1'
#
loop_
_entity.id
_entity.type
_entity.pdbx_description
1 polymer ?
#
loop_
_entity_poly.entity_id
_entity_poly.type
_entity_poly.pdbx_seq_one_letter_code
_entity_poly.pdbx_strand_id
1 'polypeptide(L)'
;MDIDGVVADVRHRLRHVERRPKDWDAFFAAAERDPPHPEGIAVVSTLAADHDVVYVTGRPEHLRAVTETWLEVHGIGGRRLVMRTERDRSPAAHLKVQIVRRLESEAPIGVVVDDDAEVLAAMEAAGYATFAATWERRAIEEDAALAEAQEADGRT
;
A
#
# COMPACT_ATOMS: atom_id res chain seq x y z
N MET A 1 -0.30 -7.54 -3.90
CA MET A 1 -1.40 -7.06 -3.03
C MET A 1 -0.81 -6.07 -2.05
N ASP A 2 -1.27 -4.83 -2.02
CA ASP A 2 -0.90 -3.90 -0.95
C ASP A 2 -1.64 -4.23 0.38
N ILE A 3 -1.16 -3.65 1.48
CA ILE A 3 -1.74 -3.80 2.81
C ILE A 3 -2.52 -2.56 3.22
N ASP A 4 -1.83 -1.44 3.38
CA ASP A 4 -2.41 -0.21 3.94
C ASP A 4 -3.40 0.39 2.93
N GLY A 5 -4.66 0.59 3.31
CA GLY A 5 -5.71 1.07 2.41
C GLY A 5 -6.34 0.02 1.50
N VAL A 6 -5.78 -1.20 1.47
CA VAL A 6 -6.28 -2.31 0.64
C VAL A 6 -6.88 -3.41 1.50
N VAL A 7 -6.07 -4.17 2.24
CA VAL A 7 -6.60 -5.18 3.18
C VAL A 7 -6.74 -4.64 4.61
N ALA A 8 -6.01 -3.58 4.95
CA ALA A 8 -6.03 -2.93 6.26
C ALA A 8 -6.64 -1.53 6.15
N ASP A 9 -7.62 -1.24 7.00
CA ASP A 9 -8.19 0.10 7.19
C ASP A 9 -7.26 0.93 8.06
N VAL A 10 -6.65 1.95 7.45
CA VAL A 10 -5.65 2.79 8.14
C VAL A 10 -6.21 4.14 8.57
N ARG A 11 -7.51 4.39 8.34
CA ARG A 11 -8.13 5.72 8.55
C ARG A 11 -7.97 6.25 9.96
N HIS A 12 -7.97 5.40 11.00
CA HIS A 12 -7.79 5.86 12.38
C HIS A 12 -6.39 6.41 12.64
N ARG A 13 -5.39 6.03 11.84
CA ARG A 13 -4.01 6.51 12.00
C ARG A 13 -3.58 7.55 10.97
N LEU A 14 -4.35 7.78 9.89
CA LEU A 14 -4.06 8.81 8.89
C LEU A 14 -3.82 10.21 9.50
N ARG A 15 -4.55 10.57 10.57
CA ARG A 15 -4.35 11.82 11.33
C ARG A 15 -2.90 12.13 11.73
N HIS A 16 -2.04 11.11 11.86
CA HIS A 16 -0.64 11.27 12.21
C HIS A 16 0.21 11.80 11.03
N VAL A 17 -0.27 11.64 9.79
CA VAL A 17 0.48 11.99 8.56
C VAL A 17 -0.28 12.92 7.61
N GLU A 18 -1.55 13.24 7.90
CA GLU A 18 -2.34 14.25 7.20
C GLU A 18 -1.80 15.67 7.41
N ARG A 19 -1.25 15.97 8.59
CA ARG A 19 -0.73 17.30 8.93
C ARG A 19 0.79 17.33 8.96
N ARG A 20 1.37 18.51 8.70
CA ARG A 20 2.82 18.74 8.84
C ARG A 20 3.16 19.26 10.25
N PRO A 21 4.28 18.82 10.85
CA PRO A 21 5.15 17.73 10.38
C PRO A 21 4.47 16.36 10.49
N LYS A 22 4.76 15.45 9.55
CA LYS A 22 4.22 14.08 9.56
C LYS A 22 4.88 13.28 10.68
N ASP A 23 4.06 12.59 11.47
CA ASP A 23 4.49 11.69 12.55
C ASP A 23 4.38 10.23 12.08
N TRP A 24 5.39 9.80 11.33
CA TRP A 24 5.47 8.42 10.82
C TRP A 24 5.63 7.39 11.93
N ASP A 25 6.30 7.74 13.04
CA ASP A 25 6.50 6.83 14.16
C ASP A 25 5.16 6.52 14.83
N ALA A 26 4.32 7.53 15.10
CA ALA A 26 2.98 7.31 15.64
C ALA A 26 2.06 6.59 14.64
N PHE A 27 2.19 6.87 13.34
CA PHE A 27 1.44 6.17 12.30
C PHE A 27 1.75 4.67 12.30
N PHE A 28 3.03 4.28 12.35
CA PHE A 28 3.40 2.87 12.33
C PHE A 28 3.15 2.18 13.67
N ALA A 29 3.31 2.87 14.81
CA ALA A 29 3.00 2.33 16.13
C ALA A 29 1.52 1.92 16.29
N ALA A 30 0.63 2.47 15.48
CA ALA A 30 -0.80 2.16 15.51
C ALA A 30 -1.23 1.03 14.55
N ALA A 31 -0.30 0.46 13.75
CA ALA A 31 -0.61 -0.49 12.68
C ALA A 31 -1.20 -1.83 13.18
N GLU A 32 -0.89 -2.25 14.40
CA GLU A 32 -1.45 -3.47 15.00
C GLU A 32 -2.98 -3.42 15.16
N ARG A 33 -3.56 -2.21 15.12
CA ARG A 33 -4.98 -1.95 15.41
C ARG A 33 -5.81 -1.69 14.17
N ASP A 34 -5.23 -1.84 12.98
CA ASP A 34 -5.95 -1.66 11.73
C ASP A 34 -7.11 -2.66 11.66
N PRO A 35 -8.36 -2.21 11.49
CA PRO A 35 -9.44 -3.12 11.12
C PRO A 35 -9.17 -3.72 9.73
N PRO A 36 -9.58 -4.95 9.43
CA PRO A 36 -9.51 -5.46 8.08
C PRO A 36 -10.58 -4.81 7.18
N HIS A 37 -10.25 -4.56 5.91
CA HIS A 37 -11.22 -4.21 4.87
C HIS A 37 -11.88 -5.47 4.30
N PRO A 38 -13.21 -5.66 4.45
CA PRO A 38 -13.91 -6.82 3.90
C PRO A 38 -13.75 -6.97 2.38
N GLU A 39 -13.73 -5.85 1.65
CA GLU A 39 -13.54 -5.80 0.20
C GLU A 39 -12.15 -6.33 -0.18
N GLY A 40 -11.09 -5.87 0.52
CA GLY A 40 -9.74 -6.36 0.33
C GLY A 40 -9.60 -7.87 0.63
N ILE A 41 -10.23 -8.35 1.71
CA ILE A 41 -10.26 -9.79 2.03
C ILE A 41 -10.96 -10.59 0.93
N ALA A 42 -12.07 -10.09 0.38
CA ALA A 42 -12.78 -10.76 -0.71
C ALA A 42 -11.92 -10.84 -1.98
N VAL A 43 -11.14 -9.79 -2.28
CA VAL A 43 -10.19 -9.78 -3.40
C VAL A 43 -9.08 -10.81 -3.16
N VAL A 44 -8.48 -10.84 -1.97
CA VAL A 44 -7.47 -11.85 -1.62
C VAL A 44 -8.03 -13.26 -1.78
N SER A 45 -9.22 -13.52 -1.25
CA SER A 45 -9.87 -14.84 -1.32
C SER A 45 -10.16 -15.28 -2.76
N THR A 46 -10.55 -14.32 -3.60
CA THR A 46 -10.82 -14.58 -5.02
C THR A 46 -9.53 -14.90 -5.78
N LEU A 47 -8.50 -14.07 -5.61
CA LEU A 47 -7.22 -14.27 -6.28
C LEU A 47 -6.47 -15.50 -5.77
N ALA A 48 -6.61 -15.86 -4.49
CA ALA A 48 -5.95 -17.04 -3.93
C ALA A 48 -6.46 -18.37 -4.51
N ALA A 49 -7.59 -18.37 -5.23
CA ALA A 49 -8.11 -19.57 -5.89
C ALA A 49 -7.22 -20.05 -7.05
N ASP A 50 -6.53 -19.13 -7.74
CA ASP A 50 -5.74 -19.39 -8.94
C ASP A 50 -4.40 -18.63 -9.00
N HIS A 51 -4.12 -17.74 -8.05
CA HIS A 51 -2.87 -16.99 -7.94
C HIS A 51 -2.16 -17.18 -6.60
N ASP A 52 -0.85 -17.01 -6.64
CA ASP A 52 -0.01 -16.89 -5.45
C ASP A 52 -0.01 -15.46 -4.95
N VAL A 53 -0.78 -15.18 -3.90
CA VAL A 53 -0.86 -13.83 -3.33
C VAL A 53 0.42 -13.48 -2.57
N VAL A 54 1.11 -12.45 -3.05
CA VAL A 54 2.25 -11.80 -2.39
C VAL A 54 1.85 -10.42 -1.90
N TYR A 55 2.09 -10.14 -0.62
CA TYR A 55 1.93 -8.82 -0.02
C TYR A 55 3.15 -7.96 -0.27
N VAL A 56 2.92 -6.74 -0.76
CA VAL A 56 3.97 -5.74 -1.00
C VAL A 56 3.54 -4.45 -0.33
N THR A 57 4.21 -4.04 0.73
CA THR A 57 3.80 -2.90 1.58
C THR A 57 4.90 -1.87 1.76
N GLY A 58 4.50 -0.61 1.91
CA GLY A 58 5.38 0.49 2.31
C GLY A 58 5.79 0.47 3.78
N ARG A 59 5.19 -0.38 4.62
CA ARG A 59 5.58 -0.57 6.02
C ARG A 59 7.08 -0.93 6.09
N PRO A 60 7.83 -0.33 7.02
CA PRO A 60 9.25 -0.64 7.18
C PRO A 60 9.45 -2.04 7.80
N GLU A 61 10.61 -2.64 7.53
CA GLU A 61 10.97 -4.00 7.91
C GLU A 61 10.85 -4.28 9.42
N HIS A 62 11.10 -3.30 10.29
CA HIS A 62 10.93 -3.46 11.74
C HIS A 62 9.47 -3.70 12.17
N LEU A 63 8.48 -3.46 11.29
CA LEU A 63 7.08 -3.83 11.50
C LEU A 63 6.73 -5.25 11.05
N ARG A 64 7.70 -6.05 10.58
CA ARG A 64 7.42 -7.40 10.04
C ARG A 64 6.62 -8.27 11.00
N ALA A 65 7.11 -8.45 12.23
CA ALA A 65 6.45 -9.29 13.22
C ALA A 65 5.01 -8.80 13.52
N VAL A 66 4.82 -7.47 13.60
CA VAL A 66 3.49 -6.87 13.81
C VAL A 66 2.57 -7.17 12.62
N THR A 67 3.06 -7.01 11.40
CA THR A 67 2.27 -7.19 10.17
C THR A 67 1.93 -8.66 9.93
N GLU A 68 2.89 -9.56 10.14
CA GLU A 68 2.67 -11.01 10.03
C GLU A 68 1.66 -11.51 11.07
N THR A 69 1.80 -11.06 12.34
CA THR A 69 0.83 -11.37 13.40
C THR A 69 -0.56 -10.84 13.05
N TRP A 70 -0.65 -9.62 12.53
CA TRP A 70 -1.93 -9.03 12.12
C TRP A 70 -2.61 -9.82 11.00
N LEU A 71 -1.85 -10.22 9.97
CA LEU A 71 -2.37 -11.08 8.88
C LEU A 71 -2.87 -12.42 9.42
N GLU A 72 -2.13 -13.05 10.34
CA GLU A 72 -2.51 -14.32 10.96
C GLU A 72 -3.78 -14.21 11.81
N VAL A 73 -3.84 -13.22 12.70
CA VAL A 73 -4.99 -12.99 13.60
C VAL A 73 -6.28 -12.75 12.82
N HIS A 74 -6.20 -12.08 11.67
CA HIS A 74 -7.35 -11.83 10.80
C HIS A 74 -7.62 -12.95 9.79
N GLY A 75 -6.83 -14.03 9.79
CA GLY A 75 -7.00 -15.16 8.87
C GLY A 75 -6.78 -14.77 7.41
N ILE A 76 -5.98 -13.73 7.17
CA ILE A 76 -5.70 -13.21 5.83
C ILE A 76 -4.58 -14.05 5.22
N GLY A 77 -4.96 -14.96 4.32
CA GLY A 77 -4.04 -15.85 3.64
C GLY A 77 -3.03 -15.12 2.73
N GLY A 78 -2.09 -15.86 2.17
CA GLY A 78 -1.04 -15.33 1.29
C GLY A 78 0.27 -16.07 1.53
N ARG A 79 1.18 -16.01 0.56
CA ARG A 79 2.41 -16.83 0.59
C ARG A 79 3.64 -16.09 1.08
N ARG A 80 3.66 -14.76 0.95
CA ARG A 80 4.87 -13.97 1.18
C ARG A 80 4.55 -12.52 1.50
N LEU A 81 5.39 -11.92 2.34
CA LEU A 81 5.36 -10.50 2.71
C LEU A 81 6.70 -9.83 2.33
N VAL A 82 6.64 -8.88 1.39
CA VAL A 82 7.76 -8.01 1.00
C VAL A 82 7.50 -6.60 1.54
N MET A 83 8.48 -6.06 2.26
CA MET A 83 8.35 -4.79 3.00
C MET A 83 9.45 -3.82 2.59
N ARG A 84 9.30 -2.55 2.97
CA ARG A 84 10.29 -1.50 2.76
C ARG A 84 11.50 -1.74 3.67
N THR A 85 12.70 -1.74 3.08
CA THR A 85 13.93 -1.82 3.90
C THR A 85 14.15 -0.52 4.70
N GLU A 86 14.81 -0.61 5.86
CA GLU A 86 15.04 0.55 6.75
C GLU A 86 15.78 1.74 6.09
N ARG A 87 16.59 1.46 5.07
CA ARG A 87 17.40 2.47 4.36
C ARG A 87 16.69 3.07 3.15
N ASP A 88 15.56 2.48 2.74
CA ASP A 88 14.85 2.91 1.54
C ASP A 88 13.95 4.11 1.83
N ARG A 89 14.29 5.24 1.22
CA ARG A 89 13.52 6.49 1.27
C ARG A 89 12.86 6.83 -0.07
N SER A 90 12.82 5.90 -1.01
CA SER A 90 12.22 6.10 -2.33
C SER A 90 10.70 6.24 -2.24
N PRO A 91 10.07 6.99 -3.17
CA PRO A 91 8.61 7.04 -3.30
C PRO A 91 8.01 5.63 -3.43
N ALA A 92 6.78 5.45 -2.92
CA ALA A 92 6.12 4.14 -2.91
C ALA A 92 5.99 3.53 -4.31
N ALA A 93 5.62 4.33 -5.31
CA ALA A 93 5.54 3.91 -6.71
C ALA A 93 6.87 3.31 -7.21
N HIS A 94 7.99 3.98 -6.95
CA HIS A 94 9.31 3.50 -7.36
C HIS A 94 9.70 2.20 -6.65
N LEU A 95 9.54 2.15 -5.33
CA LEU A 95 9.81 0.95 -4.53
C LEU A 95 9.00 -0.25 -5.04
N LYS A 96 7.68 -0.08 -5.18
CA LYS A 96 6.78 -1.17 -5.55
C LYS A 96 7.08 -1.67 -6.97
N VAL A 97 7.37 -0.79 -7.94
CA VAL A 97 7.78 -1.23 -9.29
C VAL A 97 9.08 -2.06 -9.24
N GLN A 98 10.07 -1.66 -8.44
CA GLN A 98 11.30 -2.45 -8.29
C GLN A 98 11.04 -3.83 -7.69
N ILE A 99 10.16 -3.90 -6.67
CA ILE A 99 9.77 -5.17 -6.05
C ILE A 99 9.05 -6.06 -7.06
N VAL A 100 8.07 -5.53 -7.80
CA VAL A 100 7.29 -6.31 -8.78
C VAL A 100 8.18 -6.84 -9.89
N ARG A 101 9.11 -6.04 -10.44
CA ARG A 101 10.10 -6.51 -11.43
C ARG A 101 10.98 -7.65 -10.91
N ARG A 102 11.35 -7.62 -9.63
CA ARG A 102 12.09 -8.73 -9.02
C ARG A 102 11.22 -9.98 -8.90
N LEU A 103 9.97 -9.84 -8.47
CA LEU A 103 9.03 -10.97 -8.37
C LEU A 103 8.71 -11.57 -9.75
N GLU A 104 8.65 -10.75 -10.80
CA GLU A 104 8.43 -11.20 -12.17
C GLU A 104 9.52 -12.17 -12.67
N SER A 105 10.74 -12.05 -12.15
CA SER A 105 11.82 -13.02 -12.45
C SER A 105 11.60 -14.40 -11.82
N GLU A 106 10.72 -14.49 -10.82
CA GLU A 106 10.36 -15.73 -10.13
C GLU A 106 9.08 -16.35 -10.72
N ALA A 107 8.06 -15.53 -11.06
CA ALA A 107 6.80 -15.97 -11.67
C ALA A 107 6.09 -14.82 -12.42
N PRO A 108 5.24 -15.11 -13.43
CA PRO A 108 4.46 -14.08 -14.11
C PRO A 108 3.56 -13.29 -13.16
N ILE A 109 3.51 -11.96 -13.34
CA ILE A 109 2.65 -11.08 -12.57
C ILE A 109 1.26 -11.03 -13.19
N GLY A 110 0.26 -11.58 -12.50
CA GLY A 110 -1.13 -11.57 -12.96
C GLY A 110 -1.80 -10.20 -12.79
N VAL A 111 -1.74 -9.63 -11.58
CA VAL A 111 -2.35 -8.33 -11.25
C VAL A 111 -1.67 -7.68 -10.05
N VAL A 112 -1.54 -6.36 -10.08
CA VAL A 112 -1.15 -5.53 -8.93
C VAL A 112 -2.39 -4.83 -8.37
N VAL A 113 -2.63 -5.00 -7.07
CA VAL A 113 -3.75 -4.40 -6.35
C VAL A 113 -3.21 -3.38 -5.35
N ASP A 114 -3.62 -2.12 -5.49
CA ASP A 114 -3.14 -0.96 -4.72
C ASP A 114 -4.25 0.09 -4.63
N ASP A 115 -4.22 0.95 -3.60
CA ASP A 115 -5.13 2.10 -3.47
C ASP A 115 -4.47 3.43 -3.88
N ASP A 116 -3.14 3.46 -3.99
CA ASP A 116 -2.38 4.65 -4.37
C ASP A 116 -2.35 4.85 -5.89
N ALA A 117 -2.96 5.94 -6.37
CA ALA A 117 -3.03 6.28 -7.79
C ALA A 117 -1.64 6.44 -8.45
N GLU A 118 -0.63 6.95 -7.74
CA GLU A 118 0.73 7.08 -8.29
C GLU A 118 1.38 5.70 -8.47
N VAL A 119 1.13 4.77 -7.54
CA VAL A 119 1.60 3.39 -7.66
C VAL A 119 0.94 2.71 -8.86
N LEU A 120 -0.39 2.82 -8.98
CA LEU A 120 -1.14 2.20 -10.07
C LEU A 120 -0.68 2.74 -11.44
N ALA A 121 -0.56 4.06 -11.58
CA ALA A 121 -0.06 4.68 -12.80
C ALA A 121 1.38 4.22 -13.16
N ALA A 122 2.26 4.09 -12.16
CA ALA A 122 3.62 3.59 -12.38
C ALA A 122 3.66 2.10 -12.78
N MET A 123 2.74 1.29 -12.24
CA MET A 123 2.61 -0.13 -12.60
C MET A 123 2.10 -0.31 -14.02
N GLU A 124 1.08 0.45 -14.41
CA GLU A 124 0.55 0.48 -15.77
C GLU A 124 1.62 0.92 -16.77
N ALA A 125 2.36 2.00 -16.45
CA ALA A 125 3.47 2.48 -17.26
C ALA A 125 4.61 1.44 -17.37
N ALA A 126 4.76 0.57 -16.37
CA ALA A 126 5.69 -0.55 -16.38
C ALA A 126 5.15 -1.81 -17.10
N GLY A 127 3.90 -1.79 -17.56
CA GLY A 127 3.28 -2.88 -18.33
C GLY A 127 2.53 -3.92 -17.49
N TYR A 128 2.26 -3.64 -16.21
CA TYR A 128 1.53 -4.55 -15.33
C TYR A 128 0.03 -4.26 -15.33
N ALA A 129 -0.78 -5.33 -15.30
CA ALA A 129 -2.21 -5.20 -15.06
C ALA A 129 -2.47 -4.73 -13.62
N THR A 130 -3.38 -3.79 -13.46
CA THR A 130 -3.70 -3.13 -12.19
C THR A 130 -5.15 -3.33 -11.81
N PHE A 131 -5.42 -3.29 -10.51
CA PHE A 131 -6.75 -3.21 -9.95
C PHE A 131 -6.74 -2.17 -8.82
N ALA A 132 -7.51 -1.10 -9.01
CA ALA A 132 -7.59 -0.01 -8.04
C ALA A 132 -8.50 -0.38 -6.87
N ALA A 133 -7.95 -0.42 -5.67
CA ALA A 133 -8.70 -0.56 -4.43
C ALA A 133 -9.32 0.79 -4.04
N THR A 134 -10.61 1.00 -4.31
CA THR A 134 -11.29 2.30 -4.12
C THR A 134 -12.19 2.36 -2.89
N TRP A 135 -12.22 1.30 -2.07
CA TRP A 135 -13.10 1.19 -0.91
C TRP A 135 -12.63 2.02 0.29
N GLU A 136 -11.31 2.20 0.47
CA GLU A 136 -10.81 3.15 1.44
C GLU A 136 -10.98 4.57 0.89
N ARG A 137 -12.14 5.17 1.19
CA ARG A 137 -12.31 6.61 0.99
C ARG A 137 -11.40 7.34 1.97
N ARG A 138 -10.17 7.62 1.54
CA ARG A 138 -9.40 8.74 2.09
C ARG A 138 -10.26 9.98 1.89
N ALA A 139 -10.38 10.83 2.90
CA ALA A 139 -11.13 12.07 2.74
C ALA A 139 -10.40 12.92 1.69
N ILE A 140 -10.79 12.77 0.42
CA ILE A 140 -10.35 13.65 -0.67
C ILE A 140 -11.12 14.97 -0.46
N GLU A 141 -10.70 15.75 0.52
CA GLU A 141 -11.01 17.19 0.57
C GLU A 141 -9.80 18.04 0.13
N GLU A 142 -8.64 17.43 -0.15
CA GLU A 142 -7.39 18.16 -0.41
C GLU A 142 -6.79 18.02 -1.82
N ASP A 143 -7.40 17.31 -2.78
CA ASP A 143 -6.82 17.24 -4.14
C ASP A 143 -6.96 18.55 -4.93
N ALA A 144 -8.03 19.32 -4.72
CA ALA A 144 -8.19 20.61 -5.37
C ALA A 144 -7.24 21.68 -4.80
N ALA A 145 -7.01 21.66 -3.49
CA ALA A 145 -6.15 22.63 -2.82
C ALA A 145 -4.65 22.32 -3.00
N LEU A 146 -4.27 21.03 -3.10
CA LEU A 146 -2.88 20.63 -3.31
C LEU A 146 -2.41 20.87 -4.76
N ALA A 147 -3.31 20.73 -5.75
CA ALA A 147 -3.04 21.06 -7.14
C ALA A 147 -2.85 22.58 -7.34
N GLU A 148 -3.69 23.42 -6.72
CA GLU A 148 -3.53 24.89 -6.77
C GLU A 148 -2.26 25.38 -6.03
N ALA A 149 -1.87 24.73 -4.94
CA ALA A 149 -0.69 25.12 -4.17
C ALA A 149 0.63 24.77 -4.87
N GLN A 150 0.67 23.71 -5.68
CA GLN A 150 1.88 23.29 -6.40
C GLN A 150 2.16 24.09 -7.67
N GLU A 151 1.14 24.71 -8.28
CA GLU A 151 1.34 25.62 -9.42
C GLU A 151 1.87 27.01 -9.01
N ALA A 152 1.61 27.44 -7.76
CA ALA A 152 2.03 28.75 -7.26
C ALA A 152 3.51 28.80 -6.82
N ASP A 153 4.01 27.75 -6.16
CA ASP A 153 5.38 27.70 -5.61
C ASP A 153 6.45 27.22 -6.62
N GLY A 154 6.06 26.86 -7.85
CA GLY A 154 6.97 26.46 -8.93
C GLY A 154 7.58 27.62 -9.73
N ARG A 155 7.28 28.89 -9.38
CA ARG A 155 7.87 30.09 -10.01
C ARG A 155 8.46 31.05 -8.98
N THR A 156 9.58 30.67 -8.37
CA THR A 156 10.64 31.59 -7.93
C THR A 156 11.96 30.86 -7.84
#